data_AF-A0A2T2S5N5-F1
#
_entry.id   AF-A0A2T2S5N5-F1
#
_cell.length_a   1.000
_cell.length_b   1.000
_cell.length_c   1.000
_cell.angle_alpha   90.00
_cell.angle_beta   90.00
_cell.angle_gamma   90.00
#
_symmetry.space_group_name_H-M   'P 1'
#
loop_
_entity.id
_entity.type
_entity.pdbx_description
1 polymer ?
#
loop_
_entity_poly.entity_id
_entity_poly.type
_entity_poly.pdbx_seq_one_letter_code
_entity_poly.pdbx_strand_id
1 'polypeptide(L)'
;MQVRDTEGSLTKMRERLFNDLGVVDIQGVLMNQQWEPTACVEAIDYASDEEISPRRELGRAASRRKTDFAKQLSVPFYVVTSINQDRLKDLSFAVFEFRHENDSLVAKTHEKALSGEQFADFWADLKGTDQTKGLPDAGARIQNSNVDQVLDGAGLAWGGNVDGVLFDASGEVKSIIEVRKTTRSGLDEYDPSDYFHYRGGDYNTWKPLFRIAHRLEVPLVLLTFKRGESKCGFARLRRLSSEDGIEYHREAPCDNLLSRQQAKHTLKRL
;
A
#
# COMPACT_ATOMS: atom_id res chain seq x y z
N MET A 1 -6.02 18.19 -8.76
CA MET A 1 -5.02 17.18 -8.38
C MET A 1 -5.52 16.31 -7.24
N GLN A 2 -5.41 14.99 -7.41
CA GLN A 2 -5.70 14.02 -6.36
C GLN A 2 -4.66 12.90 -6.38
N VAL A 3 -3.90 12.75 -5.29
CA VAL A 3 -3.14 11.53 -5.04
C VAL A 3 -4.15 10.46 -4.62
N ARG A 4 -4.07 9.28 -5.21
CA ARG A 4 -5.04 8.20 -4.96
C ARG A 4 -5.02 7.77 -3.47
N ASP A 5 -6.02 8.15 -2.69
CA ASP A 5 -6.20 7.72 -1.29
C ASP A 5 -7.41 6.77 -1.20
N THR A 6 -7.18 5.56 -0.69
CA THR A 6 -8.24 4.55 -0.51
C THR A 6 -8.68 4.36 0.93
N GLU A 7 -8.03 5.02 1.88
CA GLU A 7 -8.14 4.71 3.30
C GLU A 7 -9.06 5.65 4.09
N GLY A 8 -9.42 6.81 3.54
CA GLY A 8 -10.25 7.82 4.21
C GLY A 8 -9.59 8.38 5.48
N SER A 9 -10.27 9.29 6.21
CA SER A 9 -9.68 9.96 7.38
C SER A 9 -9.12 8.95 8.40
N LEU A 10 -7.81 8.96 8.58
CA LEU A 10 -7.11 8.07 9.50
C LEU A 10 -7.38 8.48 10.95
N THR A 11 -7.09 7.59 11.89
CA THR A 11 -7.12 7.98 13.30
C THR A 11 -5.95 8.93 13.56
N LYS A 12 -6.18 10.04 14.28
CA LYS A 12 -5.12 10.99 14.70
C LYS A 12 -3.95 10.29 15.38
N MET A 13 -4.22 9.16 16.04
CA MET A 13 -3.23 8.31 16.67
C MET A 13 -2.28 7.66 15.64
N ARG A 14 -2.80 7.05 14.56
CA ARG A 14 -1.98 6.51 13.46
C ARG A 14 -1.10 7.58 12.85
N GLU A 15 -1.70 8.70 12.43
CA GLU A 15 -1.00 9.78 11.73
C GLU A 15 0.20 10.27 12.54
N ARG A 16 -0.02 10.55 13.83
CA ARG A 16 1.05 10.99 14.73
C ARG A 16 2.14 9.94 14.90
N LEU A 17 1.76 8.66 15.09
CA LEU A 17 2.71 7.57 15.26
C LEU A 17 3.56 7.37 14.00
N PHE A 18 2.94 7.40 12.82
CA PHE A 18 3.62 7.20 11.54
C PHE A 18 4.56 8.37 11.24
N ASN A 19 4.10 9.61 11.46
CA ASN A 19 4.94 10.80 11.34
C ASN A 19 6.12 10.77 12.32
N ASP A 20 5.90 10.35 13.57
CA ASP A 20 6.94 10.24 14.61
C ASP A 20 8.05 9.23 14.26
N LEU A 21 7.74 8.26 13.39
CA LEU A 21 8.61 7.16 12.99
C LEU A 21 9.10 7.27 11.54
N GLY A 22 8.57 8.21 10.76
CA GLY A 22 8.85 8.32 9.32
C GLY A 22 8.37 7.10 8.53
N VAL A 23 7.26 6.49 8.95
CA VAL A 23 6.62 5.38 8.22
C VAL A 23 6.02 5.92 6.93
N VAL A 24 6.22 5.22 5.82
CA VAL A 24 5.60 5.54 4.53
C VAL A 24 4.75 4.37 4.06
N ASP A 25 3.61 4.66 3.46
CA ASP A 25 2.74 3.70 2.79
C ASP A 25 3.18 3.50 1.33
N ILE A 26 2.71 2.41 0.71
CA ILE A 26 2.82 2.16 -0.73
C ILE A 26 1.42 1.83 -1.25
N GLN A 27 0.94 2.60 -2.23
CA GLN A 27 -0.41 2.43 -2.77
C GLN A 27 -0.60 1.11 -3.51
N GLY A 28 0.45 0.51 -4.05
CA GLY A 28 0.36 -0.80 -4.68
C GLY A 28 1.71 -1.50 -4.75
N VAL A 29 1.71 -2.77 -4.39
CA VAL A 29 2.76 -3.72 -4.75
C VAL A 29 2.13 -4.79 -5.62
N LEU A 30 2.62 -4.88 -6.85
CA LEU A 30 2.16 -5.84 -7.84
C LEU A 30 2.81 -7.19 -7.59
N MET A 31 2.06 -8.26 -7.84
CA MET A 31 2.46 -9.64 -7.58
C MET A 31 2.17 -10.48 -8.82
N ASN A 32 3.11 -11.33 -9.23
CA ASN A 32 2.89 -12.33 -10.28
C ASN A 32 2.08 -13.54 -9.76
N GLN A 33 1.83 -14.52 -10.63
CA GLN A 33 1.07 -15.74 -10.27
C GLN A 33 1.75 -16.56 -9.16
N GLN A 34 3.07 -16.43 -9.01
CA GLN A 34 3.89 -17.07 -7.98
C GLN A 34 3.91 -16.27 -6.66
N TRP A 35 3.21 -15.13 -6.59
CA TRP A 35 3.19 -14.21 -5.45
C TRP A 35 4.55 -13.57 -5.16
N GLU A 36 5.33 -13.35 -6.21
CA GLU A 36 6.56 -12.58 -6.16
C GLU A 36 6.29 -11.13 -6.57
N PRO A 37 6.89 -10.15 -5.89
CA PRO A 37 6.69 -8.75 -6.22
C PRO A 37 7.28 -8.45 -7.60
N THR A 38 6.55 -7.68 -8.41
CA THR A 38 6.99 -7.27 -9.76
C THR A 38 7.24 -5.77 -9.89
N ALA A 39 6.50 -4.94 -9.15
CA ALA A 39 6.71 -3.50 -9.09
C ALA A 39 6.05 -2.88 -7.85
N CYS A 40 6.58 -1.74 -7.42
CA CYS A 40 5.87 -0.81 -6.55
C CYS A 40 5.25 0.31 -7.40
N VAL A 41 4.04 0.73 -7.07
CA VAL A 41 3.26 1.66 -7.90
C VAL A 41 2.52 2.69 -7.06
N GLU A 42 2.47 3.92 -7.57
CA GLU A 42 1.63 5.03 -7.06
C GLU A 42 0.83 5.63 -8.22
N ALA A 43 -0.33 6.20 -7.91
CA ALA A 43 -1.19 6.88 -8.88
C ALA A 43 -1.47 8.33 -8.46
N ILE A 44 -1.39 9.24 -9.44
CA ILE A 44 -1.74 10.65 -9.27
C ILE A 44 -2.64 11.07 -10.44
N ASP A 45 -3.81 11.60 -10.11
CA ASP A 45 -4.75 12.13 -11.11
C ASP A 45 -4.57 13.65 -11.21
N TYR A 46 -4.21 14.11 -12.41
CA TYR A 46 -4.03 15.52 -12.75
C TYR A 46 -5.23 16.03 -13.58
N ALA A 47 -5.60 17.29 -13.34
CA ALA A 47 -6.49 18.01 -14.25
C ALA A 47 -5.73 18.41 -15.54
N SER A 48 -6.47 18.74 -16.61
CA SER A 48 -5.90 19.08 -17.93
C SER A 48 -4.97 20.29 -17.92
N ASP A 49 -5.14 21.21 -16.97
CA ASP A 49 -4.39 22.45 -16.83
C ASP A 49 -3.25 22.37 -15.79
N GLU A 50 -3.07 21.22 -15.14
CA GLU A 50 -2.06 21.05 -14.09
C GLU A 50 -0.68 20.68 -14.66
N GLU A 51 0.38 21.27 -14.08
CA GLU A 51 1.74 20.87 -14.37
C GLU A 51 2.05 19.50 -13.74
N ILE A 52 2.39 18.53 -14.58
CA ILE A 52 2.74 17.17 -14.16
C ILE A 52 4.10 17.18 -13.45
N SER A 53 4.08 16.97 -12.13
CA SER A 53 5.29 16.91 -11.31
C SER A 53 5.19 15.86 -10.20
N PRO A 54 5.29 14.55 -10.52
CA PRO A 54 5.04 13.48 -9.55
C PRO A 54 5.93 13.56 -8.29
N ARG A 55 7.18 14.01 -8.46
CA ARG A 55 8.13 14.18 -7.35
C ARG A 55 7.72 15.30 -6.38
N ARG A 56 7.07 16.35 -6.89
CA ARG A 56 6.54 17.44 -6.05
C ARG A 56 5.38 16.91 -5.21
N GLU A 57 4.46 16.18 -5.83
CA GLU A 57 3.21 15.76 -5.19
C GLU A 57 3.40 14.63 -4.18
N LEU A 58 4.26 13.65 -4.46
CA LEU A 58 4.63 12.63 -3.47
C LEU A 58 5.55 13.18 -2.38
N GLY A 59 6.23 14.29 -2.64
CA GLY A 59 7.26 14.84 -1.76
C GLY A 59 8.58 14.08 -1.85
N ARG A 60 9.69 14.82 -1.70
CA ARG A 60 11.05 14.29 -1.90
C ARG A 60 11.42 13.16 -0.93
N ALA A 61 11.06 13.29 0.33
CA ALA A 61 11.42 12.32 1.38
C ALA A 61 10.66 11.00 1.18
N ALA A 62 9.35 11.07 0.95
CA ALA A 62 8.54 9.87 0.71
C ALA A 62 8.95 9.20 -0.60
N SER A 63 9.09 9.95 -1.71
CA SER A 63 9.56 9.39 -2.99
C SER A 63 10.88 8.62 -2.85
N ARG A 64 11.84 9.16 -2.07
CA ARG A 64 13.10 8.46 -1.78
C ARG A 64 12.85 7.15 -1.04
N ARG A 65 12.11 7.17 0.07
CA ARG A 65 11.81 5.96 0.86
C ARG A 65 11.04 4.90 0.05
N LYS A 66 10.05 5.30 -0.74
CA LYS A 66 9.30 4.39 -1.64
C LYS A 66 10.23 3.75 -2.69
N THR A 67 11.18 4.53 -3.22
CA THR A 67 12.23 4.01 -4.13
C THR A 67 13.19 3.05 -3.41
N ASP A 68 13.60 3.37 -2.19
CA ASP A 68 14.50 2.52 -1.38
C ASP A 68 13.84 1.16 -1.07
N PHE A 69 12.55 1.16 -0.74
CA PHE A 69 11.75 -0.05 -0.54
C PHE A 69 11.70 -0.92 -1.79
N ALA A 70 11.36 -0.34 -2.94
CA ALA A 70 11.30 -1.06 -4.21
C ALA A 70 12.67 -1.65 -4.59
N LYS A 71 13.75 -0.88 -4.37
CA LYS A 71 15.13 -1.34 -4.57
C LYS A 71 15.47 -2.55 -3.71
N GLN A 72 15.10 -2.55 -2.42
CA GLN A 72 15.34 -3.70 -1.52
C GLN A 72 14.55 -4.95 -1.93
N LEU A 73 13.37 -4.77 -2.54
CA LEU A 73 12.62 -5.87 -3.15
C LEU A 73 13.19 -6.35 -4.50
N SER A 74 14.12 -5.59 -5.08
CA SER A 74 14.65 -5.78 -6.44
C SER A 74 13.59 -5.63 -7.53
N VAL A 75 12.71 -4.64 -7.38
CA VAL A 75 11.64 -4.31 -8.34
C VAL A 75 11.66 -2.82 -8.68
N PRO A 76 11.17 -2.41 -9.86
CA PRO A 76 11.01 -1.00 -10.20
C PRO A 76 9.95 -0.30 -9.33
N PHE A 77 10.13 1.02 -9.16
CA PHE A 77 9.12 1.90 -8.60
C PHE A 77 8.57 2.81 -9.69
N TYR A 78 7.28 2.69 -9.98
CA TYR A 78 6.59 3.51 -10.97
C TYR A 78 5.59 4.47 -10.32
N VAL A 79 5.47 5.65 -10.91
CA VAL A 79 4.34 6.55 -10.65
C VAL A 79 3.55 6.70 -11.95
N VAL A 80 2.30 6.28 -11.90
CA VAL A 80 1.33 6.42 -12.98
C VAL A 80 0.59 7.73 -12.80
N THR A 81 0.53 8.53 -13.85
CA THR A 81 -0.25 9.75 -13.86
C THR A 81 -1.34 9.66 -14.90
N SER A 82 -2.58 10.00 -14.56
CA SER A 82 -3.64 10.23 -15.53
C SER A 82 -3.79 11.72 -15.78
N ILE A 83 -4.01 12.10 -17.04
CA ILE A 83 -4.32 13.48 -17.44
C ILE A 83 -5.76 13.47 -17.93
N ASN A 84 -6.64 14.11 -17.18
CA ASN A 84 -8.06 14.18 -17.52
C ASN A 84 -8.31 15.25 -18.59
N GLN A 85 -8.56 14.84 -19.84
CA GLN A 85 -9.01 15.74 -20.91
C GLN A 85 -10.53 15.69 -21.02
N ASP A 86 -11.26 16.37 -20.13
CA ASP A 86 -12.72 16.63 -20.16
C ASP A 86 -13.72 15.44 -20.31
N ARG A 87 -13.28 14.23 -20.71
CA ARG A 87 -14.06 13.01 -20.94
C ARG A 87 -13.19 11.77 -20.70
N LEU A 88 -13.78 10.73 -20.10
CA LEU A 88 -13.09 9.44 -19.84
C LEU A 88 -12.49 8.78 -21.10
N LYS A 89 -13.01 9.08 -22.29
CA LYS A 89 -12.51 8.52 -23.57
C LYS A 89 -11.20 9.15 -24.04
N ASP A 90 -10.82 10.30 -23.47
CA ASP A 90 -9.63 11.06 -23.85
C ASP A 90 -8.58 11.04 -22.71
N LEU A 91 -8.69 10.08 -21.79
CA LEU A 91 -7.68 9.84 -20.77
C LEU A 91 -6.37 9.43 -21.43
N SER A 92 -5.30 10.13 -21.06
CA SER A 92 -3.94 9.74 -21.39
C SER A 92 -3.16 9.47 -20.12
N PHE A 93 -2.37 8.40 -20.13
CA PHE A 93 -1.53 8.00 -19.01
C PHE A 93 -0.06 8.25 -19.33
N ALA A 94 0.70 8.64 -18.33
CA ALA A 94 2.16 8.66 -18.39
C ALA A 94 2.70 7.86 -17.20
N VAL A 95 3.81 7.16 -17.43
CA VAL A 95 4.46 6.33 -16.42
C VAL A 95 5.86 6.88 -16.18
N PHE A 96 6.19 7.13 -14.93
CA PHE A 96 7.50 7.60 -14.51
C PHE A 96 8.19 6.54 -13.67
N GLU A 97 9.39 6.14 -14.06
CA GLU A 97 10.26 5.28 -13.26
C GLU A 97 11.09 6.14 -12.31
N PHE A 98 10.97 5.87 -11.02
CA PHE A 98 11.77 6.53 -9.99
C PHE A 98 12.95 5.64 -9.62
N ARG A 99 14.16 6.20 -9.69
CA ARG A 99 15.40 5.47 -9.39
C ARG A 99 16.51 6.38 -8.88
N HIS A 100 17.50 5.76 -8.25
CA HIS A 100 18.73 6.44 -7.84
C HIS A 100 19.73 6.46 -8.98
N GLU A 101 20.20 7.65 -9.34
CA GLU A 101 21.31 7.88 -10.27
C GLU A 101 22.31 8.82 -9.57
N ASN A 102 23.54 8.36 -9.36
CA ASN A 102 24.61 9.14 -8.72
C ASN A 102 24.14 9.84 -7.42
N ASP A 103 23.62 9.04 -6.48
CA ASP A 103 23.02 9.47 -5.19
C ASP A 103 21.78 10.38 -5.28
N SER A 104 21.34 10.71 -6.49
CA SER A 104 20.17 11.54 -6.74
C SER A 104 18.97 10.70 -7.13
N LEU A 105 17.81 11.03 -6.53
CA LEU A 105 16.54 10.48 -6.98
C LEU A 105 16.10 11.20 -8.26
N VAL A 106 15.93 10.44 -9.33
CA VAL A 106 15.42 10.92 -10.62
C VAL A 106 14.08 10.25 -10.92
N ALA A 107 13.20 10.99 -11.60
CA ALA A 107 11.98 10.46 -12.20
C ALA A 107 12.19 10.51 -13.72
N LYS A 108 12.36 9.35 -14.35
CA LYS A 108 12.50 9.24 -15.80
C LYS A 108 11.18 8.84 -16.40
N THR A 109 10.80 9.48 -17.48
CA THR A 109 9.62 9.04 -18.20
C THR A 109 9.90 7.68 -18.83
N HIS A 110 9.08 6.71 -18.45
CA HIS A 110 9.12 5.34 -18.95
C HIS A 110 8.20 5.22 -20.16
N GLU A 111 6.94 5.65 -20.00
CA GLU A 111 5.93 5.68 -21.05
C GLU A 111 5.22 7.05 -21.08
N LYS A 112 4.81 7.48 -22.28
CA LYS A 112 4.10 8.75 -22.49
C LYS A 112 2.82 8.55 -23.27
N ALA A 113 1.76 9.23 -22.82
CA ALA A 113 0.50 9.37 -23.54
C ALA A 113 -0.12 8.03 -23.97
N LEU A 114 -0.09 7.04 -23.08
CA LEU A 114 -0.78 5.78 -23.28
C LEU A 114 -2.29 6.04 -23.30
N SER A 115 -2.99 5.48 -24.28
CA SER A 115 -4.45 5.34 -24.22
C SER A 115 -4.85 4.43 -23.05
N GLY A 116 -6.13 4.40 -22.69
CA GLY A 116 -6.62 3.47 -21.66
C GLY A 116 -6.31 2.00 -21.97
N GLU A 117 -6.45 1.58 -23.23
CA GLU A 117 -6.11 0.22 -23.68
C GLU A 117 -4.62 -0.06 -23.56
N GLN A 118 -3.77 0.85 -24.05
CA GLN A 118 -2.31 0.71 -23.93
C GLN A 118 -1.83 0.70 -22.48
N PHE A 119 -2.49 1.46 -21.61
CA PHE A 119 -2.22 1.43 -20.17
C PHE A 119 -2.63 0.10 -19.54
N ALA A 120 -3.78 -0.46 -19.92
CA ALA A 120 -4.23 -1.76 -19.45
C ALA A 120 -3.26 -2.88 -19.88
N ASP A 121 -2.79 -2.86 -21.12
CA ASP A 121 -1.80 -3.82 -21.62
C ASP A 121 -0.47 -3.72 -20.85
N PHE A 122 0.04 -2.49 -20.69
CA PHE A 122 1.22 -2.23 -19.85
C PHE A 122 1.04 -2.78 -18.42
N TRP A 123 -0.16 -2.59 -17.85
CA TRP A 123 -0.46 -3.07 -16.51
C TRP A 123 -0.52 -4.60 -16.42
N ALA A 124 -1.13 -5.24 -17.42
CA ALA A 124 -1.24 -6.70 -17.50
C ALA A 124 0.14 -7.35 -17.57
N ASP A 125 1.03 -6.81 -18.41
CA ASP A 125 2.42 -7.25 -18.52
C ASP A 125 3.18 -7.09 -17.21
N LEU A 126 2.99 -5.97 -16.52
CA LEU A 126 3.70 -5.66 -15.29
C LEU A 126 3.22 -6.53 -14.10
N LYS A 127 1.92 -6.80 -14.01
CA LYS A 127 1.32 -7.55 -12.91
C LYS A 127 1.43 -9.06 -13.13
N GLY A 128 1.24 -9.53 -14.37
CA GLY A 128 1.28 -10.95 -14.72
C GLY A 128 0.18 -11.81 -14.07
N THR A 129 -0.88 -11.21 -13.53
CA THR A 129 -2.03 -11.94 -12.95
C THR A 129 -3.35 -11.40 -13.45
N ASP A 130 -4.25 -12.30 -13.84
CA ASP A 130 -5.65 -11.99 -14.11
C ASP A 130 -6.43 -11.79 -12.81
N GLN A 131 -7.46 -10.95 -12.85
CA GLN A 131 -8.36 -10.78 -11.72
C GLN A 131 -9.39 -11.91 -11.66
N THR A 132 -9.33 -12.72 -10.60
CA THR A 132 -10.21 -13.89 -10.43
C THR A 132 -11.51 -13.61 -9.68
N LYS A 133 -11.66 -12.41 -9.09
CA LYS A 133 -12.88 -11.97 -8.41
C LYS A 133 -13.22 -10.54 -8.85
N GLY A 134 -14.41 -10.32 -9.41
CA GLY A 134 -14.92 -8.96 -9.60
C GLY A 134 -14.96 -8.22 -8.26
N LEU A 135 -14.67 -6.91 -8.24
CA LEU A 135 -14.58 -6.14 -7.00
C LEU A 135 -15.99 -5.87 -6.42
N PRO A 136 -16.49 -6.65 -5.44
CA PRO A 136 -17.79 -6.39 -4.85
C PRO A 136 -17.63 -5.14 -3.97
N ASP A 137 -18.46 -4.12 -4.18
CA ASP A 137 -18.44 -2.82 -3.48
C ASP A 137 -17.36 -1.81 -3.88
N ALA A 138 -16.60 -2.02 -4.97
CA ALA A 138 -15.62 -1.02 -5.42
C ALA A 138 -16.22 0.19 -6.16
N GLY A 139 -17.54 0.19 -6.45
CA GLY A 139 -18.19 1.25 -7.23
C GLY A 139 -17.95 2.67 -6.70
N ALA A 140 -17.91 2.88 -5.38
CA ALA A 140 -17.64 4.21 -4.80
C ALA A 140 -16.15 4.60 -4.78
N ARG A 141 -15.23 3.63 -4.77
CA ARG A 141 -13.77 3.86 -4.83
C ARG A 141 -13.30 4.06 -6.27
N ILE A 142 -13.80 3.23 -7.20
CA ILE A 142 -13.51 3.27 -8.64
C ILE A 142 -13.99 4.59 -9.26
N GLN A 143 -15.16 5.10 -8.87
CA GLN A 143 -15.73 6.33 -9.45
C GLN A 143 -14.83 7.57 -9.35
N ASN A 144 -13.85 7.59 -8.43
CA ASN A 144 -13.00 8.74 -8.18
C ASN A 144 -11.54 8.53 -8.64
N SER A 145 -11.20 7.43 -9.31
CA SER A 145 -9.87 7.24 -9.89
C SER A 145 -9.94 6.80 -11.34
N ASN A 146 -9.32 7.58 -12.22
CA ASN A 146 -9.23 7.29 -13.65
C ASN A 146 -8.50 5.96 -13.90
N VAL A 147 -7.46 5.70 -13.10
CA VAL A 147 -6.68 4.47 -13.14
C VAL A 147 -7.56 3.26 -12.78
N ASP A 148 -8.27 3.31 -11.64
CA ASP A 148 -9.10 2.18 -11.21
C ASP A 148 -10.23 1.89 -12.23
N GLN A 149 -10.78 2.93 -12.88
CA GLN A 149 -11.81 2.77 -13.94
C GLN A 149 -11.29 2.05 -15.18
N VAL A 150 -10.09 2.41 -15.65
CA VAL A 150 -9.51 1.78 -16.84
C VAL A 150 -9.12 0.33 -16.54
N LEU A 151 -8.55 0.06 -15.37
CA LEU A 151 -8.18 -1.30 -14.98
C LEU A 151 -9.43 -2.19 -14.82
N ASP A 152 -10.46 -1.73 -14.11
CA ASP A 152 -11.69 -2.52 -13.90
C ASP A 152 -12.39 -2.83 -15.24
N GLY A 153 -12.44 -1.85 -16.15
CA GLY A 153 -12.96 -2.04 -17.51
C GLY A 153 -12.21 -3.09 -18.35
N ALA A 154 -10.94 -3.34 -18.02
CA ALA A 154 -10.10 -4.38 -18.64
C ALA A 154 -10.07 -5.70 -17.84
N GLY A 155 -10.83 -5.83 -16.74
CA GLY A 155 -10.77 -7.00 -15.87
C GLY A 155 -9.46 -7.11 -15.08
N LEU A 156 -8.81 -5.98 -14.82
CA LEU A 156 -7.58 -5.85 -14.06
C LEU A 156 -7.84 -5.11 -12.74
N ALA A 157 -6.95 -5.33 -11.78
CA ALA A 157 -6.97 -4.60 -10.50
C ALA A 157 -5.61 -3.97 -10.24
N TRP A 158 -5.61 -2.84 -9.52
CA TRP A 158 -4.42 -2.08 -9.12
C TRP A 158 -3.36 -2.99 -8.47
N GLY A 159 -3.48 -3.29 -7.18
CA GLY A 159 -2.50 -4.10 -6.45
C GLY A 159 -2.84 -4.11 -4.97
N GLY A 160 -2.12 -4.90 -4.19
CA GLY A 160 -2.24 -4.85 -2.74
C GLY A 160 -1.51 -3.63 -2.19
N ASN A 161 -2.17 -2.86 -1.33
CA ASN A 161 -1.53 -1.74 -0.64
C ASN A 161 -0.56 -2.28 0.44
N VAL A 162 0.45 -1.49 0.80
CA VAL A 162 1.24 -1.67 2.03
C VAL A 162 0.98 -0.46 2.92
N ASP A 163 0.28 -0.67 4.04
CA ASP A 163 -0.17 0.45 4.88
C ASP A 163 0.98 1.20 5.56
N GLY A 164 2.11 0.52 5.79
CA GLY A 164 3.32 1.16 6.30
C GLY A 164 4.60 0.34 6.12
N VAL A 165 5.67 1.05 5.79
CA VAL A 165 7.04 0.55 5.75
C VAL A 165 7.85 1.37 6.75
N LEU A 166 8.41 0.70 7.74
CA LEU A 166 9.32 1.30 8.71
C LEU A 166 10.76 1.06 8.26
N PHE A 167 11.58 2.10 8.35
CA PHE A 167 13.01 2.01 8.06
C PHE A 167 13.83 2.23 9.31
N ASP A 168 15.03 1.67 9.32
CA ASP A 168 16.03 1.99 10.33
C ASP A 168 16.79 3.30 9.99
N ALA A 169 17.82 3.60 10.79
CA ALA A 169 18.67 4.77 10.58
C ALA A 169 19.62 4.63 9.38
N SER A 170 19.93 3.41 8.94
CA SER A 170 20.81 3.14 7.79
C SER A 170 20.08 3.26 6.45
N GLY A 171 18.75 3.18 6.46
CA GLY A 171 17.94 3.20 5.24
C GLY A 171 17.35 1.85 4.88
N GLU A 172 17.62 0.81 5.67
CA GLU A 172 17.11 -0.53 5.46
C GLU A 172 15.68 -0.67 6.01
N VAL A 173 14.86 -1.49 5.34
CA VAL A 173 13.52 -1.81 5.82
C VAL A 173 13.65 -2.59 7.13
N LYS A 174 12.90 -2.15 8.14
CA LYS A 174 12.91 -2.72 9.49
C LYS A 174 11.64 -3.53 9.77
N SER A 175 10.51 -3.11 9.21
CA SER A 175 9.25 -3.86 9.33
C SER A 175 8.24 -3.45 8.27
N ILE A 176 7.39 -4.38 7.88
CA ILE A 176 6.15 -4.10 7.16
C ILE A 176 5.03 -3.96 8.18
N ILE A 177 4.14 -2.99 8.00
CA ILE A 177 3.05 -2.68 8.91
C ILE A 177 1.73 -2.79 8.14
N GLU A 178 0.85 -3.62 8.66
CA GLU A 178 -0.56 -3.71 8.28
C GLU A 178 -1.42 -2.96 9.30
N VAL A 179 -2.42 -2.21 8.82
CA VAL A 179 -3.31 -1.42 9.66
C VAL A 179 -4.73 -1.94 9.57
N ARG A 180 -5.33 -2.21 10.73
CA ARG A 180 -6.77 -2.51 10.83
C ARG A 180 -7.50 -1.48 11.69
N LYS A 181 -8.76 -1.24 11.35
CA LYS A 181 -9.61 -0.25 12.00
C LYS A 181 -10.90 -0.92 12.46
N THR A 182 -11.27 -0.72 13.71
CA THR A 182 -12.61 -1.09 14.21
C THR A 182 -13.45 0.15 14.48
N THR A 183 -14.73 0.07 14.15
CA THR A 183 -15.73 1.12 14.40
C THR A 183 -16.82 0.69 15.37
N ARG A 184 -16.96 -0.62 15.64
CA ARG A 184 -18.08 -1.19 16.41
C ARG A 184 -17.67 -1.66 17.80
N SER A 185 -16.57 -2.41 17.91
CA SER A 185 -16.09 -3.02 19.15
C SER A 185 -15.02 -2.16 19.85
N GLY A 186 -14.74 -2.44 21.13
CA GLY A 186 -13.53 -1.97 21.81
C GLY A 186 -12.25 -2.45 21.12
N LEU A 187 -11.12 -1.75 21.33
CA LEU A 187 -9.83 -2.28 20.86
C LEU A 187 -9.47 -3.61 21.55
N ASP A 188 -9.86 -3.74 22.82
CA ASP A 188 -9.74 -4.93 23.67
C ASP A 188 -10.64 -6.11 23.27
N GLU A 189 -11.58 -5.89 22.34
CA GLU A 189 -12.52 -6.92 21.85
C GLU A 189 -12.34 -7.20 20.35
N TYR A 190 -11.37 -6.54 19.70
CA TYR A 190 -11.18 -6.62 18.25
C TYR A 190 -9.89 -7.35 17.90
N ASP A 191 -10.01 -8.64 17.61
CA ASP A 191 -8.96 -9.42 16.97
C ASP A 191 -9.23 -9.59 15.46
N PRO A 192 -8.36 -9.06 14.58
CA PRO A 192 -8.44 -9.32 13.14
C PRO A 192 -8.42 -10.80 12.74
N SER A 193 -7.89 -11.70 13.59
CA SER A 193 -7.89 -13.15 13.34
C SER A 193 -9.30 -13.73 13.28
N ASP A 194 -10.23 -13.24 14.09
CA ASP A 194 -11.63 -13.71 14.14
C ASP A 194 -12.38 -13.47 12.82
N TYR A 195 -11.98 -12.45 12.07
CA TYR A 195 -12.61 -12.07 10.80
C TYR A 195 -11.93 -12.71 9.60
N PHE A 196 -10.84 -13.46 9.82
CA PHE A 196 -10.00 -13.97 8.75
C PHE A 196 -10.72 -14.93 7.80
N HIS A 197 -11.67 -15.72 8.31
CA HIS A 197 -12.44 -16.68 7.51
C HIS A 197 -13.85 -16.20 7.13
N TYR A 198 -14.29 -15.05 7.66
CA TYR A 198 -15.63 -14.54 7.39
C TYR A 198 -15.72 -13.97 5.96
N ARG A 199 -16.75 -14.37 5.20
CA ARG A 199 -17.04 -13.93 3.81
C ARG A 199 -15.91 -14.16 2.78
N GLY A 200 -15.25 -15.31 2.82
CA GLY A 200 -14.29 -15.71 1.79
C GLY A 200 -12.88 -15.13 1.95
N GLY A 201 -12.68 -14.42 3.07
CA GLY A 201 -11.50 -14.45 3.92
C GLY A 201 -10.25 -13.73 3.42
N ASP A 202 -9.79 -12.79 4.22
CA ASP A 202 -8.74 -11.80 3.98
C ASP A 202 -7.37 -12.38 3.56
N TYR A 203 -7.19 -13.71 3.53
CA TYR A 203 -5.92 -14.38 3.19
C TYR A 203 -5.22 -13.81 1.97
N ASN A 204 -5.94 -13.56 0.86
CA ASN A 204 -5.32 -13.02 -0.36
C ASN A 204 -4.91 -11.54 -0.23
N THR A 205 -5.46 -10.80 0.73
CA THR A 205 -5.01 -9.44 1.10
C THR A 205 -3.73 -9.51 1.94
N TRP A 206 -3.67 -10.44 2.89
CA TRP A 206 -2.53 -10.60 3.81
C TRP A 206 -1.33 -11.30 3.16
N LYS A 207 -1.58 -12.22 2.23
CA LYS A 207 -0.55 -13.05 1.59
C LYS A 207 0.56 -12.23 0.91
N PRO A 208 0.27 -11.19 0.10
CA PRO A 208 1.29 -10.29 -0.43
C PRO A 208 2.19 -9.70 0.66
N LEU A 209 1.61 -9.16 1.74
CA LEU A 209 2.35 -8.52 2.82
C LEU A 209 3.26 -9.51 3.55
N PHE A 210 2.74 -10.71 3.82
CA PHE A 210 3.52 -11.79 4.45
C PHE A 210 4.69 -12.22 3.56
N ARG A 211 4.48 -12.33 2.25
CA ARG A 211 5.54 -12.65 1.27
C ARG A 211 6.60 -11.57 1.18
N ILE A 212 6.21 -10.30 1.14
CA ILE A 212 7.12 -9.13 1.16
C ILE A 212 7.97 -9.17 2.42
N ALA A 213 7.34 -9.29 3.59
CA ALA A 213 8.06 -9.30 4.87
C ALA A 213 9.05 -10.47 4.96
N HIS A 214 8.65 -11.67 4.52
CA HIS A 214 9.53 -12.84 4.47
C HIS A 214 10.68 -12.66 3.47
N ARG A 215 10.44 -12.09 2.29
CA ARG A 215 11.48 -11.83 1.28
C ARG A 215 12.54 -10.85 1.79
N LEU A 216 12.13 -9.87 2.57
CA LEU A 216 13.01 -8.88 3.20
C LEU A 216 13.58 -9.35 4.53
N GLU A 217 13.19 -10.53 5.02
CA GLU A 217 13.57 -11.07 6.34
C GLU A 217 13.24 -10.13 7.52
N VAL A 218 12.13 -9.40 7.41
CA VAL A 218 11.65 -8.44 8.43
C VAL A 218 10.32 -8.90 9.04
N PRO A 219 9.98 -8.45 10.27
CA PRO A 219 8.67 -8.72 10.83
C PRO A 219 7.53 -8.02 10.05
N LEU A 220 6.41 -8.74 9.91
CA LEU A 220 5.11 -8.16 9.61
C LEU A 220 4.40 -7.82 10.92
N VAL A 221 4.08 -6.55 11.11
CA VAL A 221 3.43 -5.99 12.29
C VAL A 221 2.00 -5.64 11.96
N LEU A 222 1.08 -5.95 12.87
CA LEU A 222 -0.31 -5.53 12.82
C LEU A 222 -0.56 -4.46 13.87
N LEU A 223 -1.11 -3.33 13.42
CA LEU A 223 -1.61 -2.27 14.29
C LEU A 223 -3.11 -2.13 14.15
N THR A 224 -3.85 -2.20 15.26
CA THR A 224 -5.30 -1.96 15.28
C THR A 224 -5.62 -0.59 15.88
N PHE A 225 -6.51 0.15 15.25
CA PHE A 225 -6.91 1.48 15.71
C PHE A 225 -8.44 1.63 15.79
N LYS A 226 -8.85 2.52 16.70
CA LYS A 226 -10.23 2.97 16.83
C LYS A 226 -10.28 4.49 16.92
N ARG A 227 -11.27 5.10 16.26
CA ARG A 227 -11.43 6.56 16.25
C ARG A 227 -11.71 7.07 17.67
N GLY A 228 -10.96 8.09 18.09
CA GLY A 228 -11.12 8.69 19.43
C GLY A 228 -10.27 8.04 20.51
N GLU A 229 -9.66 6.88 20.24
CA GLU A 229 -8.78 6.22 21.21
C GLU A 229 -7.33 6.73 21.14
N SER A 230 -6.67 6.74 22.30
CA SER A 230 -5.26 7.17 22.46
C SER A 230 -4.27 6.00 22.44
N LYS A 231 -4.78 4.77 22.34
CA LYS A 231 -4.03 3.52 22.26
C LYS A 231 -4.21 2.88 20.87
N CYS A 232 -3.36 1.92 20.58
CA CYS A 232 -3.49 1.00 19.45
C CYS A 232 -3.18 -0.43 19.93
N GLY A 233 -3.83 -1.43 19.33
CA GLY A 233 -3.39 -2.81 19.50
C GLY A 233 -2.12 -3.08 18.69
N PHE A 234 -1.26 -3.94 19.19
CA PHE A 234 0.00 -4.31 18.55
C PHE A 234 0.20 -5.82 18.54
N ALA A 235 0.47 -6.39 17.36
CA ALA A 235 0.90 -7.77 17.25
C ALA A 235 2.01 -7.93 16.21
N ARG A 236 2.86 -8.93 16.41
CA ARG A 236 3.78 -9.43 15.39
C ARG A 236 3.21 -10.71 14.82
N LEU A 237 3.09 -10.77 13.50
CA LEU A 237 2.66 -11.98 12.83
C LEU A 237 3.80 -13.00 12.88
N ARG A 238 3.45 -14.24 13.22
CA ARG A 238 4.34 -15.39 13.21
C ARG A 238 4.10 -16.23 11.96
N ARG A 239 2.82 -16.49 11.66
CA ARG A 239 2.43 -17.35 10.54
C ARG A 239 1.11 -16.85 9.94
N LEU A 240 0.96 -17.11 8.65
CA LEU A 240 -0.27 -16.91 7.89
C LEU A 240 -0.59 -18.22 7.16
N SER A 241 -1.78 -18.77 7.36
CA SER A 241 -2.28 -19.91 6.57
C SER A 241 -3.73 -19.69 6.14
N SER A 242 -4.13 -20.34 5.05
CA SER A 242 -5.52 -20.28 4.59
C SER A 242 -6.49 -21.06 5.50
N GLU A 243 -5.96 -22.00 6.29
CA GLU A 243 -6.72 -22.90 7.16
C GLU A 243 -6.84 -22.35 8.59
N ASP A 244 -5.73 -21.89 9.17
CA ASP A 244 -5.64 -21.44 10.57
C ASP A 244 -5.68 -19.92 10.72
N GLY A 245 -5.55 -19.19 9.61
CA GLY A 245 -5.57 -17.74 9.60
C GLY A 245 -4.27 -17.08 10.06
N ILE A 246 -4.41 -16.10 10.97
CA ILE A 246 -3.30 -15.29 11.47
C ILE A 246 -2.84 -15.86 12.80
N GLU A 247 -1.58 -16.26 12.88
CA GLU A 247 -0.94 -16.65 14.14
C GLU A 247 0.01 -15.54 14.61
N TYR A 248 -0.12 -15.12 15.88
CA TYR A 248 0.72 -14.10 16.49
C TYR A 248 1.92 -14.71 17.22
N HIS A 249 3.03 -13.98 17.30
CA HIS A 249 4.23 -14.46 18.00
C HIS A 249 4.05 -14.57 19.53
N ARG A 250 3.19 -13.75 20.14
CA ARG A 250 2.98 -13.74 21.61
C ARG A 250 1.51 -13.55 21.98
N GLU A 251 0.96 -12.41 21.58
CA GLU A 251 -0.35 -11.94 22.02
C GLU A 251 -1.08 -11.32 20.83
N ALA A 252 -2.41 -11.42 20.85
CA ALA A 252 -3.28 -10.78 19.88
C ALA A 252 -3.26 -9.26 20.07
N PRO A 253 -3.57 -8.46 19.04
CA PRO A 253 -3.52 -7.01 19.15
C PRO A 253 -4.50 -6.47 20.20
N CYS A 254 -5.63 -7.14 20.44
CA CYS A 254 -6.61 -6.76 21.47
C CYS A 254 -6.08 -6.94 22.90
N ASP A 255 -5.18 -7.92 23.12
CA ASP A 255 -4.55 -8.17 24.41
C ASP A 255 -3.34 -7.24 24.67
N ASN A 256 -2.84 -6.58 23.63
CA ASN A 256 -1.63 -5.76 23.68
C ASN A 256 -1.87 -4.31 23.27
N LEU A 257 -2.51 -3.56 24.16
CA LEU A 257 -2.87 -2.18 23.91
C LEU A 257 -1.74 -1.22 24.34
N LEU A 258 -1.12 -0.59 23.35
CA LEU A 258 -0.01 0.34 23.54
C LEU A 258 -0.47 1.79 23.42
N SER A 259 -0.04 2.63 24.36
CA SER A 259 -0.03 4.09 24.14
C SER A 259 0.94 4.45 23.00
N ARG A 260 0.83 5.68 22.46
CA ARG A 260 1.72 6.16 21.38
C ARG A 260 3.20 6.01 21.72
N GLN A 261 3.58 6.37 22.95
CA GLN A 261 4.98 6.31 23.37
C GLN A 261 5.47 4.87 23.46
N GLN A 262 4.63 3.96 23.98
CA GLN A 262 4.95 2.53 24.03
C GLN A 262 5.06 1.94 22.61
N ALA A 263 4.09 2.21 21.72
CA ALA A 263 4.13 1.75 20.34
C ALA A 263 5.39 2.23 19.61
N LYS A 264 5.74 3.52 19.77
CA LYS A 264 6.97 4.11 19.22
C LYS A 264 8.23 3.40 19.75
N HIS A 265 8.29 3.14 21.05
CA HIS A 265 9.43 2.44 21.64
C HIS A 265 9.53 0.99 21.14
N THR A 266 8.41 0.26 21.10
CA THR A 266 8.33 -1.12 20.62
C THR A 266 8.77 -1.22 19.16
N LEU A 267 8.22 -0.39 18.26
CA LEU A 267 8.55 -0.40 16.83
C LEU A 267 10.03 -0.07 16.58
N LYS A 268 10.62 0.85 17.35
CA LYS A 268 12.07 1.15 17.24
C LYS A 268 12.99 0.01 17.66
N ARG A 269 12.49 -0.96 18.45
CA ARG A 269 13.26 -2.09 18.99
C ARG A 269 13.12 -3.40 18.21
N LEU A 270 12.23 -3.45 17.22
CA LEU A 270 12.13 -4.58 16.30
C LEU A 270 13.48 -4.87 15.63
#